data_AF-A0A1R3FM08-F1
#
_entry.id   AF-A0A1R3FM08-F1
#
_cell.length_a   1.000
_cell.length_b   1.000
_cell.length_c   1.000
_cell.angle_alpha   90.00
_cell.angle_beta   90.00
_cell.angle_gamma   90.00
#
_symmetry.space_group_name_H-M   'P 1'
#
loop_
_entity.id
_entity.type
_entity.pdbx_description
1 polymer ?
#
loop_
_entity_poly.entity_id
_entity_poly.type
_entity_poly.pdbx_seq_one_letter_code
_entity_poly.pdbx_strand_id
1 'polypeptide(L)'
;MKVVPILIQAGITGFESPAAEYSEKTLNLNDLIHNPGAVFVWKAIDNSMQSVGIYKYDYLICDSSAEPEHNDVVVVQFEDTITCRLLDLYRRLLVSPFNDAKPIKISEEHGIEVKGVVTFSIRCHRYNVQHGNEMFDLNELIVHPSSSYIGSASGSSMEGVGIYNSDLLLVDRRLEVKDKDIVVVNLNNEFACKQLDIPNRMLLSANPEVSPIKINYLDTFSLEGVVTCSLRRHRLNSLPGVA
;
A
#
# COMPACT_ATOMS: atom_id res chain seq x y z
N MET A 1 1.43 -34.09 -21.50
CA MET A 1 1.53 -34.11 -20.02
C MET A 1 2.10 -32.76 -19.62
N LYS A 2 1.24 -31.87 -19.09
CA LYS A 2 1.52 -30.46 -18.77
C LYS A 2 1.56 -30.32 -17.25
N VAL A 3 2.74 -30.08 -16.69
CA VAL A 3 3.00 -29.66 -15.29
C VAL A 3 4.46 -29.17 -15.32
N VAL A 4 4.95 -28.05 -14.78
CA VAL A 4 4.48 -26.98 -13.87
C VAL A 4 5.28 -25.71 -14.29
N PRO A 5 4.71 -24.50 -14.38
CA PRO A 5 5.54 -23.30 -14.36
C PRO A 5 5.93 -23.00 -12.92
N ILE A 6 7.20 -23.19 -12.57
CA ILE A 6 7.80 -22.67 -11.35
C ILE A 6 7.78 -21.14 -11.48
N LEU A 7 6.86 -20.47 -10.79
CA LEU A 7 6.94 -19.03 -10.54
C LEU A 7 7.82 -18.82 -9.31
N ILE A 8 9.13 -18.81 -9.53
CA ILE A 8 10.03 -18.06 -8.65
C ILE A 8 10.01 -16.64 -9.20
N GLN A 9 9.25 -15.75 -8.55
CA GLN A 9 9.49 -14.32 -8.69
C GLN A 9 9.96 -13.79 -7.34
N ALA A 10 11.18 -14.21 -6.99
CA ALA A 10 12.05 -13.44 -6.13
C ALA A 10 12.52 -12.21 -6.91
N GLY A 11 11.66 -11.18 -6.96
CA GLY A 11 12.00 -9.85 -7.40
C GLY A 11 12.45 -8.98 -6.23
N ILE A 12 13.34 -9.51 -5.37
CA ILE A 12 14.13 -8.68 -4.48
C ILE A 12 15.37 -8.30 -5.28
N THR A 13 15.37 -7.15 -5.93
CA THR A 13 16.66 -6.55 -6.31
C THR A 13 17.29 -6.04 -5.03
N GLY A 14 18.16 -6.85 -4.42
CA GLY A 14 18.96 -6.40 -3.28
C GLY A 14 19.31 -7.48 -2.26
N PHE A 15 19.95 -8.55 -2.70
CA PHE A 15 20.95 -9.22 -1.85
C PHE A 15 22.09 -9.69 -2.75
N GLU A 16 22.94 -8.74 -3.17
CA GLU A 16 24.29 -9.08 -3.60
C GLU A 16 25.23 -9.05 -2.39
N SER A 17 26.20 -9.95 -2.44
CA SER A 17 27.14 -10.31 -1.36
C SER A 17 27.72 -9.10 -0.61
N PRO A 18 28.09 -9.25 0.69
CA PRO A 18 28.64 -8.18 1.54
C PRO A 18 29.91 -7.47 1.03
N ALA A 19 30.46 -7.90 -0.12
CA ALA A 19 31.71 -7.45 -0.70
C ALA A 19 31.54 -6.74 -2.06
N ALA A 20 30.32 -6.51 -2.54
CA ALA A 20 30.09 -5.66 -3.71
C ALA A 20 30.17 -4.18 -3.30
N GLU A 21 31.02 -3.40 -3.97
CA GLU A 21 31.08 -1.95 -3.83
C GLU A 21 29.70 -1.35 -4.12
N TYR A 22 29.01 -0.90 -3.06
CA TYR A 22 27.67 -0.33 -3.14
C TYR A 22 27.70 0.96 -3.96
N SER A 23 27.13 0.94 -5.16
CA SER A 23 26.51 2.15 -5.70
C SER A 23 25.16 2.29 -4.99
N GLU A 24 25.14 3.01 -3.86
CA GLU A 24 23.94 3.28 -3.08
C GLU A 24 22.89 3.99 -3.96
N LYS A 25 21.99 3.23 -4.57
CA LYS A 25 20.77 3.82 -5.13
C LYS A 25 19.89 4.19 -3.93
N THR A 26 19.83 5.47 -3.61
CA THR A 26 19.00 5.99 -2.53
C THR A 26 17.54 5.63 -2.78
N LEU A 27 16.86 5.13 -1.74
CA LEU A 27 15.44 4.82 -1.79
C LEU A 27 14.65 6.12 -2.06
N ASN A 28 13.98 6.21 -3.20
CA ASN A 28 13.19 7.38 -3.60
C ASN A 28 11.77 6.93 -3.96
N LEU A 29 10.78 7.31 -3.13
CA LEU A 29 9.38 6.97 -3.39
C LEU A 29 8.76 7.85 -4.47
N ASN A 30 9.35 9.02 -4.78
CA ASN A 30 8.86 9.88 -5.84
C ASN A 30 9.03 9.26 -7.23
N ASP A 31 9.87 8.23 -7.37
CA ASP A 31 9.99 7.43 -8.60
C ASP A 31 8.69 6.64 -8.91
N LEU A 32 7.78 6.50 -7.92
CA LEU A 32 6.46 5.89 -8.11
C LEU A 32 5.43 6.87 -8.69
N ILE A 33 5.73 8.18 -8.67
CA ILE A 33 4.85 9.23 -9.17
C ILE A 33 5.21 9.54 -10.63
N HIS A 34 4.22 9.43 -11.52
CA HIS A 34 4.33 9.96 -12.87
C HIS A 34 3.90 11.43 -12.89
N ASN A 35 4.65 12.29 -13.58
CA ASN A 35 4.38 13.72 -13.73
C ASN A 35 4.04 14.44 -12.40
N PRO A 36 5.04 14.71 -11.53
CA PRO A 36 4.82 15.29 -10.20
C PRO A 36 4.01 16.59 -10.20
N GLY A 37 4.06 17.38 -11.28
CA GLY A 37 3.31 18.65 -11.39
C GLY A 37 1.79 18.50 -11.55
N ALA A 38 1.31 17.28 -11.81
CA ALA A 38 -0.12 16.96 -11.93
C ALA A 38 -0.62 16.05 -10.79
N VAL A 39 0.22 15.73 -9.81
CA VAL A 39 -0.13 14.85 -8.70
C VAL A 39 -0.45 15.64 -7.45
N PHE A 40 -1.50 15.23 -6.77
CA PHE A 40 -1.86 15.75 -5.45
C PHE A 40 -2.17 14.60 -4.50
N VAL A 41 -2.05 14.85 -3.20
CA VAL A 41 -2.40 13.88 -2.16
C VAL A 41 -3.74 14.24 -1.54
N TRP A 42 -4.61 13.24 -1.40
CA TRP A 42 -5.90 13.37 -0.75
C TRP A 42 -6.03 12.36 0.38
N LYS A 43 -6.55 12.77 1.53
CA LYS A 43 -6.70 11.88 2.68
C LYS A 43 -8.09 11.26 2.72
N ALA A 44 -8.16 9.93 2.78
CA ALA A 44 -9.41 9.20 2.88
C ALA A 44 -10.18 9.56 4.17
N ILE A 45 -11.42 10.00 4.02
CA ILE A 45 -12.25 10.51 5.12
C ILE A 45 -13.08 9.39 5.78
N ASP A 46 -13.37 8.33 5.04
CA ASP A 46 -14.19 7.20 5.49
C ASP A 46 -13.68 5.86 4.90
N ASN A 47 -14.42 4.78 5.18
CA ASN A 47 -14.12 3.43 4.67
C ASN A 47 -14.93 3.07 3.41
N SER A 48 -15.52 4.04 2.70
CA SER A 48 -16.40 3.76 1.54
C SER A 48 -15.71 2.95 0.44
N MET A 49 -14.39 3.02 0.38
CA MET A 49 -13.52 2.33 -0.59
C MET A 49 -12.77 1.13 0.01
N GLN A 50 -13.15 0.63 1.19
CA GLN A 50 -12.43 -0.47 1.86
C GLN A 50 -12.42 -1.76 1.05
N SER A 51 -13.46 -2.03 0.25
CA SER A 51 -13.51 -3.21 -0.63
C SER A 51 -12.43 -3.23 -1.72
N VAL A 52 -11.82 -2.08 -2.04
CA VAL A 52 -10.64 -1.99 -2.93
C VAL A 52 -9.32 -1.81 -2.16
N GLY A 53 -9.36 -1.88 -0.83
CA GLY A 53 -8.19 -1.76 0.04
C GLY A 53 -7.80 -0.33 0.42
N ILE A 54 -8.72 0.63 0.27
CA ILE A 54 -8.55 2.00 0.77
C ILE A 54 -9.39 2.16 2.03
N TYR A 55 -8.77 2.48 3.16
CA TYR A 55 -9.51 2.74 4.38
C TYR A 55 -9.31 4.17 4.87
N LYS A 56 -10.14 4.55 5.84
CA LYS A 56 -10.10 5.85 6.49
C LYS A 56 -8.68 6.17 6.95
N TYR A 57 -8.29 7.41 6.68
CA TYR A 57 -6.98 8.00 6.93
C TYR A 57 -5.83 7.57 6.02
N ASP A 58 -6.06 6.72 5.03
CA ASP A 58 -5.06 6.47 3.98
C ASP A 58 -4.80 7.73 3.16
N TYR A 59 -3.54 7.88 2.72
CA TYR A 59 -3.13 8.91 1.78
C TYR A 59 -3.28 8.38 0.36
N LEU A 60 -4.06 9.07 -0.46
CA LEU A 60 -4.31 8.72 -1.85
C LEU A 60 -3.47 9.62 -2.74
N ILE A 61 -2.59 9.01 -3.53
CA ILE A 61 -1.86 9.71 -4.58
C ILE A 61 -2.79 9.80 -5.78
N CYS A 62 -3.17 11.02 -6.13
CA CYS A 62 -4.13 11.31 -7.19
C CYS A 62 -3.41 12.00 -8.35
N ASP A 63 -3.53 11.45 -9.55
CA ASP A 63 -3.05 12.06 -10.79
C ASP A 63 -4.20 12.81 -11.47
N SER A 64 -4.09 14.13 -11.55
CA SER A 64 -5.07 15.01 -12.20
C SER A 64 -4.91 15.06 -13.73
N SER A 65 -3.78 14.59 -14.27
CA SER A 65 -3.53 14.51 -15.71
C SER A 65 -3.98 13.19 -16.33
N ALA A 66 -4.25 12.17 -15.51
CA ALA A 66 -4.69 10.87 -15.97
C ALA A 66 -6.16 10.90 -16.43
N GLU A 67 -6.43 10.44 -17.65
CA GLU A 67 -7.81 10.22 -18.12
C GLU A 67 -8.45 9.06 -17.34
N PRO A 68 -9.66 9.23 -16.75
CA PRO A 68 -10.30 8.17 -15.97
C PRO A 68 -10.76 6.97 -16.82
N GLU A 69 -10.43 5.77 -16.38
CA GLU A 69 -10.84 4.50 -17.00
C GLU A 69 -11.92 3.77 -16.17
N HIS A 70 -12.54 2.75 -16.76
CA HIS A 70 -13.51 1.93 -16.03
C HIS A 70 -12.83 1.19 -14.87
N ASN A 71 -13.48 1.20 -13.70
CA ASN A 71 -12.98 0.70 -12.42
C ASN A 71 -11.82 1.49 -11.81
N ASP A 72 -11.46 2.65 -12.37
CA ASP A 72 -10.57 3.56 -11.66
C ASP A 72 -11.24 4.05 -10.38
N VAL A 73 -10.44 4.19 -9.33
CA VAL A 73 -10.83 4.94 -8.16
C VAL A 73 -10.55 6.42 -8.46
N VAL A 74 -11.58 7.27 -8.37
CA VAL A 74 -11.50 8.68 -8.71
C VAL A 74 -11.86 9.55 -7.51
N VAL A 75 -11.12 10.66 -7.36
CA VAL A 75 -11.53 11.75 -6.48
C VAL A 75 -12.40 12.68 -7.30
N VAL A 76 -13.63 12.87 -6.85
CA VAL A 76 -14.63 13.71 -7.51
C VAL A 76 -15.11 14.80 -6.57
N GLN A 77 -15.38 15.96 -7.13
CA GLN A 77 -16.21 16.96 -6.50
C GLN A 77 -17.63 16.78 -7.01
N PHE A 78 -18.55 16.55 -6.08
CA PHE A 78 -19.98 16.47 -6.35
C PHE A 78 -20.70 17.41 -5.40
N GLU A 79 -21.47 18.34 -5.96
CA GLU A 79 -22.00 19.49 -5.24
C GLU A 79 -20.84 20.26 -4.58
N ASP A 80 -20.86 20.43 -3.26
CA ASP A 80 -19.80 21.09 -2.48
C ASP A 80 -18.95 20.09 -1.67
N THR A 81 -19.04 18.79 -1.98
CA THR A 81 -18.31 17.73 -1.26
C THR A 81 -17.31 17.02 -2.16
N ILE A 82 -16.06 16.93 -1.71
CA ILE A 82 -15.03 16.08 -2.34
C ILE A 82 -15.14 14.68 -1.76
N THR A 83 -15.27 13.68 -2.63
CA THR A 83 -15.38 12.28 -2.24
C THR A 83 -14.60 11.37 -3.19
N CYS A 84 -14.29 10.17 -2.71
CA CYS A 84 -13.60 9.14 -3.48
C CYS A 84 -14.59 8.03 -3.84
N ARG A 85 -14.64 7.63 -5.11
CA ARG A 85 -15.61 6.65 -5.65
C ARG A 85 -14.97 5.78 -6.71
N LEU A 86 -15.53 4.58 -6.88
CA LEU A 86 -15.20 3.69 -7.99
C LEU A 86 -15.97 4.13 -9.25
N LEU A 87 -15.27 4.33 -10.36
CA LEU A 87 -15.85 4.80 -11.62
C LEU A 87 -16.38 3.63 -12.47
N ASP A 88 -17.69 3.52 -12.60
CA ASP A 88 -18.33 2.60 -13.54
C ASP A 88 -18.75 3.36 -14.81
N LEU A 89 -17.85 3.43 -15.81
CA LEU A 89 -18.14 4.05 -17.11
C LEU A 89 -19.26 3.35 -17.90
N TYR A 90 -19.44 2.03 -17.75
CA TYR A 90 -20.47 1.30 -18.51
C TYR A 90 -21.87 1.68 -18.05
N ARG A 91 -22.07 1.79 -16.74
CA ARG A 91 -23.37 2.21 -16.16
C ARG A 91 -23.46 3.72 -15.96
N ARG A 92 -22.35 4.45 -16.17
CA ARG A 92 -22.19 5.87 -15.84
C ARG A 92 -22.53 6.13 -14.37
N LEU A 93 -21.93 5.36 -13.48
CA LEU A 93 -22.15 5.45 -12.03
C LEU A 93 -20.84 5.68 -11.29
N LEU A 94 -20.93 6.40 -10.18
CA LEU A 94 -19.91 6.44 -9.13
C LEU A 94 -20.40 5.55 -7.99
N VAL A 95 -19.62 4.52 -7.67
CA VAL A 95 -20.00 3.46 -6.74
C VAL A 95 -19.15 3.54 -5.48
N SER A 96 -19.78 3.30 -4.34
CA SER A 96 -19.07 3.04 -3.08
C SER A 96 -19.09 1.52 -2.86
N PRO A 97 -17.96 0.82 -3.01
CA PRO A 97 -17.97 -0.64 -3.02
C PRO A 97 -18.06 -1.26 -1.61
N PHE A 98 -17.92 -0.49 -0.53
CA PHE A 98 -17.95 -1.02 0.84
C PHE A 98 -19.24 -0.72 1.59
N ASN A 99 -19.82 0.47 1.41
CA ASN A 99 -21.08 0.82 2.05
C ASN A 99 -22.21 0.80 1.02
N ASP A 100 -23.43 0.46 1.45
CA ASP A 100 -24.64 0.49 0.61
C ASP A 100 -25.07 1.94 0.25
N ALA A 101 -24.12 2.87 0.17
CA ALA A 101 -24.38 4.22 -0.28
C ALA A 101 -24.91 4.16 -1.71
N LYS A 102 -25.97 4.92 -1.97
CA LYS A 102 -26.61 4.97 -3.28
C LYS A 102 -25.57 5.39 -4.34
N PRO A 103 -25.41 4.63 -5.43
CA PRO A 103 -24.55 5.05 -6.53
C PRO A 103 -24.99 6.40 -7.09
N ILE A 104 -24.02 7.26 -7.40
CA ILE A 104 -24.28 8.58 -7.98
C ILE A 104 -24.24 8.44 -9.51
N LYS A 105 -25.28 8.88 -10.20
CA LYS A 105 -25.34 8.81 -11.66
C LYS A 105 -24.56 9.96 -12.29
N ILE A 106 -23.68 9.63 -13.22
CA ILE A 106 -22.90 10.60 -13.98
C ILE A 106 -23.76 11.12 -15.13
N SER A 107 -24.44 12.24 -14.87
CA SER A 107 -25.20 13.00 -15.86
C SER A 107 -24.59 14.38 -16.04
N GLU A 108 -24.59 14.90 -17.26
CA GLU A 108 -24.05 16.24 -17.60
C GLU A 108 -24.78 17.38 -16.87
N GLU A 109 -26.00 17.16 -16.38
CA GLU A 109 -26.79 18.13 -15.62
C GLU A 109 -26.31 18.30 -14.17
N HIS A 110 -25.67 17.27 -13.61
CA HIS A 110 -25.15 17.30 -12.26
C HIS A 110 -23.64 17.53 -12.36
N GLY A 111 -23.16 18.67 -11.87
CA GLY A 111 -21.76 19.11 -11.98
C GLY A 111 -20.77 18.23 -11.21
N ILE A 112 -20.59 16.98 -11.66
CA ILE A 112 -19.56 16.07 -11.19
C ILE A 112 -18.26 16.45 -11.89
N GLU A 113 -17.30 16.92 -11.12
CA GLU A 113 -15.97 17.23 -11.60
C GLU A 113 -14.98 16.17 -11.09
N VAL A 114 -14.33 15.44 -12.00
CA VAL A 114 -13.23 14.54 -11.61
C VAL A 114 -12.00 15.39 -11.36
N LYS A 115 -11.49 15.37 -10.13
CA LYS A 115 -10.28 16.09 -9.72
C LYS A 115 -9.02 15.30 -10.04
N GLY A 116 -9.09 13.97 -9.99
CA GLY A 116 -7.97 13.11 -10.37
C GLY A 116 -8.26 11.62 -10.15
N VAL A 117 -7.40 10.79 -10.73
CA VAL A 117 -7.44 9.33 -10.60
C VAL A 117 -6.47 8.89 -9.51
N VAL A 118 -6.94 8.04 -8.60
CA VAL A 118 -6.10 7.47 -7.54
C VAL A 118 -5.19 6.39 -8.14
N THR A 119 -3.88 6.65 -8.13
CA THR A 119 -2.87 5.73 -8.66
C THR A 119 -2.33 4.80 -7.57
N PHE A 120 -2.15 5.33 -6.36
CA PHE A 120 -1.70 4.60 -5.18
C PHE A 120 -2.47 5.02 -3.93
N SER A 121 -2.59 4.09 -2.98
CA SER A 121 -2.97 4.38 -1.60
C SER A 121 -1.86 3.98 -0.65
N ILE A 122 -1.58 4.84 0.32
CA ILE A 122 -0.55 4.66 1.33
C ILE A 122 -1.22 4.54 2.68
N ARG A 123 -1.01 3.40 3.31
CA ARG A 123 -1.46 3.10 4.67
C ARG A 123 -0.26 3.13 5.60
N CYS A 124 -0.31 3.98 6.60
CA CYS A 124 0.71 4.02 7.63
C CYS A 124 0.34 3.07 8.78
N HIS A 125 1.25 2.19 9.16
CA HIS A 125 1.08 1.20 10.24
C HIS A 125 1.75 1.63 11.54
N ARG A 126 2.77 2.49 11.44
CA ARG A 126 3.60 2.90 12.58
C ARG A 126 3.44 4.37 12.97
N TYR A 127 3.39 5.25 11.98
CA TYR A 127 3.37 6.70 12.18
C TYR A 127 2.08 7.29 11.65
N ASN A 128 1.54 8.28 12.35
CA ASN A 128 0.62 9.22 11.72
C ASN A 128 1.47 10.33 11.12
N VAL A 129 1.70 10.29 9.80
CA VAL A 129 2.26 11.46 9.11
C VAL A 129 1.24 12.59 9.30
N GLN A 130 1.61 13.64 10.02
CA GLN A 130 0.80 14.86 10.06
C GLN A 130 1.28 15.75 8.94
N HIS A 131 0.49 15.87 7.88
CA HIS A 131 0.79 16.76 6.78
C HIS A 131 -0.24 17.91 6.76
N GLY A 132 0.24 19.13 6.57
CA GLY A 132 -0.59 20.32 6.35
C GLY A 132 -1.18 20.35 4.94
N ASN A 133 -1.73 21.49 4.52
CA ASN A 133 -2.23 21.70 3.15
C ASN A 133 -1.09 21.89 2.11
N GLU A 134 0.12 21.41 2.38
CA GLU A 134 1.29 21.54 1.50
C GLU A 134 1.40 20.34 0.55
N MET A 135 2.34 20.41 -0.39
CA MET A 135 2.61 19.32 -1.33
C MET A 135 3.31 18.19 -0.56
N PHE A 136 2.63 17.04 -0.44
CA PHE A 136 3.12 15.88 0.29
C PHE A 136 4.30 15.22 -0.44
N ASP A 137 5.51 15.35 0.10
CA ASP A 137 6.68 14.61 -0.38
C ASP A 137 6.61 13.17 0.14
N LEU A 138 6.51 12.18 -0.77
CA LEU A 138 6.46 10.78 -0.38
C LEU A 138 7.70 10.33 0.39
N ASN A 139 8.84 10.97 0.16
CA ASN A 139 10.06 10.62 0.88
C ASN A 139 9.98 10.92 2.38
N GLU A 140 9.03 11.75 2.83
CA GLU A 140 8.72 11.94 4.26
C GLU A 140 8.26 10.65 4.95
N LEU A 141 7.80 9.65 4.19
CA LEU A 141 7.47 8.32 4.70
C LEU A 141 8.71 7.51 5.10
N ILE A 142 9.87 7.84 4.52
CA ILE A 142 11.14 7.18 4.79
C ILE A 142 11.85 7.92 5.94
N VAL A 143 11.65 7.45 7.16
CA VAL A 143 12.26 8.05 8.36
C VAL A 143 13.79 7.86 8.37
N HIS A 144 14.27 6.67 8.01
CA HIS A 144 15.71 6.36 7.99
C HIS A 144 16.12 5.78 6.64
N PRO A 145 16.45 6.61 5.63
CA PRO A 145 16.73 6.15 4.27
C PRO A 145 17.84 5.11 4.15
N SER A 146 18.89 5.22 4.96
CA SER A 146 20.02 4.28 4.94
C SER A 146 19.76 2.93 5.61
N SER A 147 18.64 2.77 6.33
CA SER A 147 18.24 1.52 6.99
C SER A 147 16.85 1.05 6.60
N SER A 148 16.27 1.67 5.58
CA SER A 148 14.95 1.33 5.06
C SER A 148 15.06 0.62 3.71
N TYR A 149 14.14 -0.30 3.46
CA TYR A 149 14.03 -1.01 2.19
C TYR A 149 12.57 -1.25 1.84
N ILE A 150 12.31 -1.58 0.57
CA ILE A 150 10.98 -1.96 0.10
C ILE A 150 10.93 -3.49 -0.05
N GLY A 151 9.92 -4.11 0.57
CA GLY A 151 9.54 -5.49 0.31
C GLY A 151 8.23 -5.56 -0.50
N SER A 152 7.93 -6.72 -1.08
CA SER A 152 6.61 -6.98 -1.67
C SER A 152 5.86 -7.97 -0.80
N ALA A 153 4.62 -7.64 -0.45
CA ALA A 153 3.73 -8.52 0.29
C ALA A 153 3.24 -9.68 -0.61
N SER A 154 3.13 -10.86 -0.01
CA SER A 154 2.62 -12.06 -0.68
C SER A 154 1.59 -12.77 0.19
N GLY A 155 0.50 -13.21 -0.43
CA GLY A 155 -0.61 -13.89 0.23
C GLY A 155 -1.58 -12.94 0.96
N SER A 156 -2.50 -13.54 1.73
CA SER A 156 -3.65 -12.85 2.35
C SER A 156 -3.58 -12.73 3.87
N SER A 157 -2.45 -13.12 4.48
CA SER A 157 -2.40 -13.27 5.95
C SER A 157 -2.51 -11.96 6.74
N MET A 158 -2.28 -10.82 6.09
CA MET A 158 -2.28 -9.49 6.70
C MET A 158 -3.40 -8.58 6.17
N GLU A 159 -4.40 -9.14 5.47
CA GLU A 159 -5.48 -8.35 4.87
C GLU A 159 -6.36 -7.63 5.89
N GLY A 160 -6.53 -8.18 7.09
CA GLY A 160 -7.28 -7.53 8.16
C GLY A 160 -6.68 -6.20 8.66
N VAL A 161 -5.41 -5.93 8.35
CA VAL A 161 -4.75 -4.64 8.62
C VAL A 161 -4.51 -3.83 7.34
N GLY A 162 -5.09 -4.23 6.21
CA GLY A 162 -4.99 -3.51 4.94
C GLY A 162 -3.67 -3.71 4.20
N ILE A 163 -2.99 -4.85 4.44
CA ILE A 163 -1.86 -5.31 3.63
C ILE A 163 -2.34 -6.50 2.82
N TYR A 164 -2.36 -6.38 1.50
CA TYR A 164 -2.74 -7.49 0.64
C TYR A 164 -1.60 -7.88 -0.30
N ASN A 165 -1.84 -8.98 -1.02
CA ASN A 165 -0.93 -9.50 -2.02
C ASN A 165 -0.50 -8.42 -3.03
N SER A 166 0.80 -8.37 -3.31
CA SER A 166 1.47 -7.42 -4.21
C SER A 166 1.57 -5.97 -3.70
N ASP A 167 1.11 -5.65 -2.49
CA ASP A 167 1.39 -4.34 -1.88
C ASP A 167 2.90 -4.19 -1.64
N LEU A 168 3.42 -2.97 -1.80
CA LEU A 168 4.79 -2.64 -1.43
C LEU A 168 4.84 -2.28 0.06
N LEU A 169 5.81 -2.84 0.77
CA LEU A 169 6.00 -2.61 2.20
C LEU A 169 7.25 -1.76 2.39
N LEU A 170 7.10 -0.59 3.00
CA LEU A 170 8.24 0.18 3.47
C LEU A 170 8.66 -0.38 4.83
N VAL A 171 9.87 -0.91 4.91
CA VAL A 171 10.40 -1.59 6.09
C VAL A 171 11.63 -0.85 6.60
N ASP A 172 11.64 -0.54 7.89
CA ASP A 172 12.75 0.13 8.56
C ASP A 172 13.40 -0.78 9.60
N ARG A 173 14.69 -1.06 9.40
CA ARG A 173 15.50 -1.94 10.27
C ARG A 173 15.95 -1.27 11.57
N ARG A 174 15.95 0.07 11.62
CA ARG A 174 16.49 0.83 12.75
C ARG A 174 15.47 1.06 13.85
N LEU A 175 14.18 0.89 13.53
CA LEU A 175 13.11 1.10 14.51
C LEU A 175 13.11 0.04 15.59
N GLU A 176 13.00 0.50 16.83
CA GLU A 176 12.69 -0.38 17.95
C GLU A 176 11.24 -0.89 17.81
N VAL A 177 11.10 -2.21 17.88
CA VAL A 177 9.80 -2.88 17.78
C VAL A 177 9.01 -2.63 19.05
N LYS A 178 7.73 -2.30 18.88
CA LYS A 178 6.74 -2.25 19.96
C LYS A 178 5.73 -3.36 19.79
N ASP A 179 5.01 -3.65 20.87
CA ASP A 179 3.92 -4.62 20.83
C ASP A 179 2.91 -4.21 19.75
N LYS A 180 2.44 -5.21 19.00
CA LYS A 180 1.50 -5.07 17.88
C LYS A 180 2.04 -4.37 16.63
N ASP A 181 3.34 -4.14 16.54
CA ASP A 181 3.96 -3.71 15.28
C ASP A 181 3.84 -4.79 14.21
N ILE A 182 3.63 -4.36 12.98
CA ILE A 182 3.79 -5.21 11.82
C ILE A 182 5.29 -5.28 11.51
N VAL A 183 5.84 -6.48 11.45
CA VAL A 183 7.26 -6.73 11.28
C VAL A 183 7.50 -7.72 10.15
N VAL A 184 8.66 -7.58 9.52
CA VAL A 184 9.24 -8.63 8.69
C VAL A 184 10.19 -9.42 9.58
N VAL A 185 10.02 -10.74 9.61
CA VAL A 185 10.87 -11.65 10.36
C VAL A 185 11.34 -12.76 9.43
N ASN A 186 12.50 -13.33 9.74
CA ASN A 186 12.90 -14.62 9.21
C ASN A 186 12.80 -15.63 10.36
N LEU A 187 11.90 -16.60 10.18
CA LEU A 187 11.65 -17.68 11.12
C LEU A 187 12.00 -18.99 10.42
N ASN A 188 12.99 -19.73 10.93
CA ASN A 188 13.42 -21.02 10.37
C ASN A 188 13.79 -20.96 8.86
N ASN A 189 14.42 -19.87 8.44
CA ASN A 189 14.80 -19.54 7.05
C ASN A 189 13.61 -19.18 6.13
N GLU A 190 12.43 -18.92 6.69
CA GLU A 190 11.27 -18.43 5.95
C GLU A 190 10.94 -16.99 6.35
N PHE A 191 10.88 -16.10 5.36
CA PHE A 191 10.44 -14.72 5.59
C PHE A 191 8.93 -14.66 5.78
N ALA A 192 8.50 -13.95 6.82
CA ALA A 192 7.10 -13.72 7.11
C ALA A 192 6.85 -12.25 7.48
N CYS A 193 5.74 -11.70 6.99
CA CYS A 193 5.19 -10.44 7.46
C CYS A 193 4.05 -10.75 8.44
N LYS A 194 4.20 -10.32 9.70
CA LYS A 194 3.28 -10.65 10.79
C LYS A 194 3.18 -9.51 11.78
N GLN A 195 2.10 -9.50 12.57
CA GLN A 195 1.98 -8.61 13.71
C GLN A 195 2.62 -9.26 14.94
N LEU A 196 3.61 -8.61 15.55
CA LEU A 196 4.33 -9.16 16.69
C LEU A 196 3.55 -8.95 17.98
N ASP A 197 3.25 -10.03 18.69
CA ASP A 197 2.76 -10.04 20.07
C ASP A 197 3.95 -10.30 21.00
N ILE A 198 4.51 -9.21 21.55
CA ILE A 198 5.72 -9.29 22.38
C ILE A 198 5.44 -10.03 23.70
N PRO A 199 4.37 -9.72 24.47
CA PRO A 199 4.11 -10.39 25.74
C PRO A 199 3.96 -11.91 25.60
N ASN A 200 3.33 -12.38 24.52
CA ASN A 200 3.06 -13.80 24.33
C ASN A 200 4.07 -14.52 23.41
N ARG A 201 5.01 -13.78 22.82
CA ARG A 201 5.99 -14.29 21.83
C ARG A 201 5.32 -14.97 20.65
N MET A 202 4.30 -14.31 20.09
CA MET A 202 3.54 -14.83 18.96
C MET A 202 3.65 -13.91 17.75
N LEU A 203 3.63 -14.52 16.56
CA LEU A 203 3.42 -13.85 15.29
C LEU A 203 1.95 -14.03 14.92
N LEU A 204 1.21 -12.93 14.94
CA LEU A 204 -0.22 -12.89 14.65
C LEU A 204 -0.42 -12.57 13.17
N SER A 205 -1.43 -13.22 12.57
CA SER A 205 -1.96 -12.85 11.27
C SER A 205 -3.19 -11.95 11.48
N ALA A 206 -3.40 -11.00 10.58
CA ALA A 206 -4.63 -10.21 10.56
C ALA A 206 -5.78 -10.91 9.82
N ASN A 207 -5.51 -12.05 9.19
CA ASN A 207 -6.51 -12.95 8.65
C ASN A 207 -6.92 -13.98 9.73
N PRO A 208 -8.21 -14.03 10.15
CA PRO A 208 -8.71 -14.98 11.15
C PRO A 208 -8.55 -16.46 10.77
N GLU A 209 -8.45 -16.77 9.47
CA GLU A 209 -8.26 -18.14 8.99
C GLU A 209 -6.82 -18.65 9.18
N VAL A 210 -5.88 -17.73 9.44
CA VAL A 210 -4.46 -18.07 9.62
C VAL A 210 -4.11 -18.09 11.10
N SER A 211 -3.74 -19.27 11.59
CA SER A 211 -3.40 -19.47 13.00
C SER A 211 -2.16 -18.67 13.43
N PRO A 212 -2.14 -18.12 14.65
CA PRO A 212 -0.93 -17.53 15.25
C PRO A 212 0.24 -18.52 15.31
N ILE A 213 1.45 -18.02 15.11
CA ILE A 213 2.68 -18.82 15.21
C ILE A 213 3.38 -18.45 16.51
N LYS A 214 3.61 -19.42 17.39
CA LYS A 214 4.39 -19.21 18.62
C LYS A 214 5.87 -19.35 18.32
N ILE A 215 6.67 -18.38 18.76
CA ILE A 215 8.13 -18.41 18.64
C ILE A 215 8.68 -19.25 19.81
N ASN A 216 9.32 -20.37 19.49
CA ASN A 216 9.91 -21.27 20.45
C ASN A 216 11.40 -21.00 20.62
N TYR A 217 11.97 -21.49 21.72
CA TYR A 217 13.40 -21.32 22.03
C TYR A 217 14.34 -22.05 21.06
N LEU A 218 13.83 -23.04 20.32
CA LEU A 218 14.58 -23.80 19.30
C LEU A 218 14.49 -23.18 17.91
N ASP A 219 13.57 -22.22 17.70
CA ASP A 219 13.40 -21.60 16.40
C ASP A 219 14.56 -20.65 16.11
N THR A 220 15.03 -20.63 14.86
CA THR A 220 15.89 -19.54 14.41
C THR A 220 15.02 -18.34 14.08
N PHE A 221 15.17 -17.26 14.83
CA PHE A 221 14.35 -16.06 14.68
C PHE A 221 15.25 -14.84 14.51
N SER A 222 15.11 -14.14 13.38
CA SER A 222 15.68 -12.81 13.18
C SER A 222 14.58 -11.81 12.81
N LEU A 223 14.67 -10.64 13.40
CA LEU A 223 13.86 -9.49 13.02
C LEU A 223 14.54 -8.77 11.86
N GLU A 224 13.82 -8.61 10.76
CA GLU A 224 14.31 -8.00 9.52
C GLU A 224 13.83 -6.56 9.33
N GLY A 225 13.01 -6.05 10.25
CA GLY A 225 12.59 -4.65 10.37
C GLY A 225 11.10 -4.47 10.66
N VAL A 226 10.72 -3.23 10.95
CA VAL A 226 9.32 -2.82 11.21
C VAL A 226 8.71 -2.28 9.91
N VAL A 227 7.51 -2.75 9.55
CA VAL A 227 6.74 -2.21 8.43
C VAL A 227 6.13 -0.87 8.86
N THR A 228 6.62 0.22 8.28
CA THR A 228 6.13 1.57 8.60
C THR A 228 4.88 1.92 7.81
N CYS A 229 4.86 1.56 6.51
CA CYS A 229 3.77 1.83 5.59
C CYS A 229 3.56 0.67 4.59
N SER A 230 2.34 0.50 4.08
CA SER A 230 2.06 -0.27 2.87
C SER A 230 1.54 0.65 1.77
N LEU A 231 2.05 0.45 0.55
CA LEU A 231 1.64 1.16 -0.64
C LEU A 231 0.95 0.17 -1.58
N ARG A 232 -0.32 0.46 -1.87
CA ARG A 232 -1.15 -0.32 -2.78
C ARG A 232 -1.31 0.43 -4.09
N ARG A 233 -1.13 -0.27 -5.19
CA ARG A 233 -1.32 0.27 -6.53
C ARG A 233 -2.75 0.00 -7.00
N HIS A 234 -3.43 1.05 -7.45
CA HIS A 234 -4.81 0.97 -7.96
C HIS A 234 -4.88 1.00 -9.48
N ARG A 235 -3.89 1.61 -10.16
CA ARG A 235 -3.81 1.66 -11.62
C ARG A 235 -2.54 1.01 -12.14
N LEU A 236 -2.67 -0.07 -12.92
CA LEU A 236 -1.56 -0.87 -13.47
C LEU A 236 -0.80 -0.17 -14.60
N ASN A 237 -1.44 0.78 -15.30
CA ASN A 237 -0.91 1.38 -16.54
C ASN A 237 -0.01 2.62 -16.32
N SER A 238 0.29 3.00 -15.07
CA SER A 238 1.10 4.19 -14.75
C SER A 238 2.63 3.97 -14.74
N LEU A 239 3.14 2.81 -15.16
CA LEU A 239 4.60 2.61 -15.31
C LEU A 239 5.00 2.84 -16.77
N PRO A 240 6.08 3.57 -17.05
CA PRO A 240 6.53 3.80 -18.42
C PRO A 240 7.01 2.48 -19.06
N GLY A 241 6.59 2.22 -20.30
CA GLY A 241 7.31 1.32 -21.21
C GLY A 241 6.72 -0.07 -21.48
N VAL A 242 5.42 -0.32 -21.26
CA VAL A 242 4.76 -1.52 -21.80
C VAL A 242 3.56 -1.10 -22.64
N ALA A 243 3.85 -0.79 -23.90
CA ALA A 243 2.92 -0.88 -25.03
C ALA A 243 3.44 -1.97 -25.97
#